data_AF-A0AAD6UVS3-F1
#
_entry.id   AF-A0AAD6UVS3-F1
#
_cell.length_a   1.000
_cell.length_b   1.000
_cell.length_c   1.000
_cell.angle_alpha   90.00
_cell.angle_beta   90.00
_cell.angle_gamma   90.00
#
_symmetry.space_group_name_H-M   'P 1'
#
loop_
_entity.id
_entity.type
_entity.pdbx_description
1 polymer ?
#
loop_
_entity_poly.entity_id
_entity_poly.type
_entity_poly.pdbx_seq_one_letter_code
_entity_poly.pdbx_strand_id
1 'polypeptide(L)'
;SPCSELLVTNSVPSGSQINEIQCFIGSAEANISIIDDQIAQMQRILDRLGSQRVQLQNLVQSHRSVVSTMRRLPTDILGEIFSQYLSASRSPFHSESPEALSHLVGVCKRWRTIALASPLLW
;
A
#
# COMPACT_ATOMS: atom_id res chain seq x y z
N SER A 1 17.54 12.46 38.31
CA SER A 1 18.89 11.98 37.98
C SER A 1 19.81 12.19 39.16
N PRO A 2 20.79 11.31 39.41
CA PRO A 2 21.81 11.57 40.40
C PRO A 2 22.54 12.87 40.08
N CYS A 3 22.96 13.59 41.12
CA CYS A 3 23.74 14.82 41.03
C CYS A 3 23.23 15.82 39.98
N SER A 4 21.91 16.08 39.94
CA SER A 4 21.27 16.92 38.91
C SER A 4 21.84 18.36 38.86
N GLU A 5 22.42 18.84 39.95
CA GLU A 5 23.09 20.15 40.05
C GLU A 5 24.38 20.24 39.20
N LEU A 6 25.08 19.11 39.01
CA LEU A 6 26.26 19.03 38.15
C LEU A 6 25.92 19.06 36.66
N LEU A 7 24.64 18.86 36.30
CA LEU A 7 24.18 19.02 34.91
C LEU A 7 24.01 20.49 34.51
N VAL A 8 23.93 21.39 35.50
CA VAL A 8 23.69 22.83 35.31
C VAL A 8 24.91 23.66 35.70
N THR A 9 25.83 23.11 36.50
CA THR A 9 27.01 23.82 37.01
C THR A 9 28.32 23.17 36.54
N ASN A 10 29.35 23.98 36.28
CA ASN A 10 30.70 23.50 35.90
C ASN A 10 31.53 23.03 37.12
N SER A 11 30.88 22.55 38.18
CA SER A 11 31.53 22.12 39.41
C SER A 11 32.22 20.78 39.22
N VAL A 12 33.42 20.59 39.78
CA VAL A 12 34.14 19.32 39.68
C VAL A 12 33.41 18.25 40.52
N PRO A 13 33.01 17.10 39.95
CA PRO A 13 32.37 16.02 40.69
C PRO A 13 33.34 15.38 41.69
N SER A 14 32.84 15.02 42.87
CA SER A 14 33.58 14.19 43.83
C SER A 14 33.59 12.71 43.42
N GLY A 15 34.52 11.92 43.95
CA GLY A 15 34.65 10.50 43.61
C GLY A 15 33.39 9.66 43.88
N SER A 16 32.62 9.97 44.92
CA SER A 16 31.34 9.32 45.20
C SER A 16 30.26 9.67 44.18
N GLN A 17 30.20 10.94 43.76
CA GLN A 17 29.28 11.41 42.71
C GLN A 17 29.60 10.78 41.36
N ILE A 18 30.89 10.63 41.02
CA ILE A 18 31.32 9.91 39.81
C ILE A 18 30.80 8.48 39.82
N ASN A 19 30.97 7.75 40.93
CA ASN A 19 30.47 6.38 41.04
C ASN A 19 28.94 6.30 40.94
N GLU A 20 28.22 7.22 41.59
CA GLU A 20 26.76 7.27 41.55
C GLU A 20 26.24 7.54 40.13
N ILE A 21 26.86 8.48 39.41
CA ILE A 21 26.56 8.79 38.02
C ILE A 21 26.86 7.59 37.11
N GLN A 22 28.01 6.93 37.28
CA GLN A 22 28.37 5.75 36.47
C GLN A 22 27.41 4.58 36.68
N CYS A 23 27.02 4.29 37.93
CA CYS A 23 26.01 3.28 38.23
C CYS A 23 24.67 3.62 37.57
N PHE A 24 24.25 4.88 37.63
CA PHE A 24 23.02 5.32 36.99
C PHE A 24 23.09 5.18 35.46
N ILE A 25 24.19 5.61 34.84
CA ILE A 25 24.40 5.45 33.38
C ILE A 25 24.29 3.98 33.00
N GLY A 26 25.01 3.08 33.69
CA GLY A 26 24.94 1.64 33.39
C GLY A 26 23.53 1.08 33.54
N SER A 27 22.77 1.51 34.56
CA SER A 27 21.38 1.11 34.74
C SER A 27 20.45 1.65 33.64
N ALA A 28 20.68 2.89 33.19
CA ALA A 28 19.91 3.53 32.14
C ALA A 28 20.18 2.88 30.77
N GLU A 29 21.44 2.59 30.46
CA GLU A 29 21.84 1.88 29.24
C GLU A 29 21.24 0.46 29.18
N ALA A 30 21.24 -0.26 30.30
CA ALA A 30 20.59 -1.58 30.37
C ALA A 30 19.08 -1.48 30.12
N ASN A 31 18.41 -0.48 30.70
CA ASN A 31 16.99 -0.24 30.46
C ASN A 31 16.69 0.16 29.01
N ILE A 32 17.54 0.99 28.40
CA ILE A 32 17.42 1.34 26.97
C ILE A 32 17.53 0.08 26.11
N SER A 33 18.52 -0.78 26.36
CA SER A 33 18.68 -2.03 25.61
C SER A 33 17.44 -2.93 25.71
N ILE A 34 16.83 -3.03 26.89
CA ILE A 34 15.59 -3.82 27.09
C ILE A 34 14.43 -3.23 26.28
N ILE A 35 14.31 -1.90 26.26
CA ILE A 35 13.27 -1.21 25.48
C ILE A 35 13.49 -1.42 23.99
N ASP A 36 14.73 -1.30 23.51
CA ASP A 36 15.08 -1.52 22.10
C ASP A 36 14.78 -2.95 21.65
N ASP A 37 15.05 -3.95 22.49
CA ASP A 37 14.70 -5.34 22.22
C ASP A 37 13.18 -5.54 22.09
N GLN A 38 12.39 -4.90 22.96
CA GLN A 38 10.93 -4.93 22.89
C GLN A 38 10.42 -4.24 21.63
N ILE A 39 11.00 -3.10 21.24
CA ILE A 39 10.67 -2.40 20.00
C ILE A 39 10.94 -3.31 18.80
N ALA A 40 12.13 -3.92 18.75
CA ALA A 40 12.51 -4.83 17.67
C ALA A 40 11.59 -6.06 17.60
N GLN A 41 11.12 -6.57 18.73
CA GLN A 41 10.13 -7.65 18.77
C GLN A 41 8.78 -7.20 18.21
N MET A 42 8.28 -6.04 18.61
CA MET A 42 6.99 -5.52 18.15
C MET A 42 7.01 -5.23 16.64
N GLN A 43 8.11 -4.68 16.13
CA GLN A 43 8.32 -4.44 14.70
C GLN A 43 8.24 -5.75 13.89
N ARG A 44 8.92 -6.81 14.35
CA ARG A 44 8.83 -8.14 13.71
C ARG A 44 7.40 -8.68 13.64
N ILE A 45 6.60 -8.46 14.69
CA ILE A 45 5.19 -8.85 14.72
C ILE A 45 4.38 -8.03 13.71
N LEU A 46 4.59 -6.71 13.67
CA LEU A 46 3.92 -5.82 12.72
C LEU A 46 4.24 -6.18 11.27
N ASP A 47 5.50 -6.46 10.95
CA ASP A 47 5.93 -6.83 9.60
C ASP A 47 5.29 -8.15 9.15
N ARG A 48 5.23 -9.14 10.05
CA ARG A 48 4.56 -10.41 9.79
C ARG A 48 3.07 -10.21 9.53
N LEU A 49 2.36 -9.47 10.40
CA LEU A 49 0.93 -9.23 10.25
C LEU A 49 0.63 -8.38 9.00
N GLY A 50 1.46 -7.38 8.71
CA GLY A 50 1.38 -6.57 7.51
C GLY A 50 1.50 -7.42 6.24
N SER A 51 2.47 -8.33 6.20
CA SER A 51 2.66 -9.27 5.09
C SER A 51 1.45 -10.19 4.90
N GLN A 52 0.93 -10.77 5.99
CA GLN A 52 -0.28 -11.60 5.94
C GLN A 52 -1.51 -10.83 5.44
N ARG A 53 -1.68 -9.58 5.90
CA ARG A 53 -2.76 -8.70 5.45
C ARG A 53 -2.69 -8.44 3.96
N VAL A 54 -1.50 -8.08 3.44
CA VAL A 54 -1.30 -7.83 1.99
C VAL A 54 -1.62 -9.08 1.17
N GLN A 55 -1.17 -10.26 1.61
CA GLN A 55 -1.49 -11.53 0.93
C GLN A 55 -3.01 -11.79 0.87
N LEU A 56 -3.71 -11.62 2.00
CA LEU A 56 -5.16 -11.79 2.04
C LEU A 56 -5.90 -10.75 1.20
N GLN A 57 -5.47 -9.50 1.19
CA GLN A 57 -6.05 -8.46 0.33
C GLN A 57 -5.91 -8.82 -1.14
N ASN A 58 -4.74 -9.29 -1.58
CA ASN A 58 -4.51 -9.74 -2.94
C ASN A 58 -5.39 -10.94 -3.31
N LEU A 59 -5.55 -11.90 -2.39
CA LEU A 59 -6.42 -13.06 -2.59
C LEU A 59 -7.89 -12.63 -2.73
N VAL A 60 -8.38 -11.79 -1.83
CA VAL A 60 -9.75 -11.25 -1.85
C VAL A 60 -9.99 -10.46 -3.14
N GLN A 61 -9.06 -9.60 -3.54
CA GLN A 61 -9.21 -8.81 -4.76
C GLN A 61 -9.25 -9.71 -6.01
N SER A 62 -8.43 -10.75 -6.04
CA SER A 62 -8.45 -11.75 -7.11
C SER A 62 -9.82 -12.44 -7.20
N HIS A 63 -10.38 -12.89 -6.08
CA HIS A 63 -11.69 -13.55 -6.06
C HIS A 63 -12.85 -12.58 -6.36
N ARG A 64 -12.81 -11.35 -5.84
CA ARG A 64 -13.77 -10.29 -6.19
C ARG A 64 -13.82 -10.06 -7.69
N SER A 65 -12.65 -10.03 -8.32
CA SER A 65 -12.61 -9.90 -9.76
C SER A 65 -13.27 -11.09 -10.46
N VAL A 66 -13.17 -12.33 -9.92
CA VAL A 66 -13.80 -13.56 -10.46
C VAL A 66 -15.31 -13.46 -10.45
N VAL A 67 -15.88 -13.05 -9.32
CA VAL A 67 -17.33 -12.94 -9.15
C VAL A 67 -17.92 -11.64 -9.71
N SER A 68 -17.08 -10.74 -10.23
CA SER A 68 -17.50 -9.50 -10.85
C SER A 68 -18.52 -9.76 -11.97
N THR A 69 -19.60 -8.98 -11.97
CA THR A 69 -20.63 -8.96 -13.01
C THR A 69 -20.03 -8.85 -14.41
N MET A 70 -18.90 -8.16 -14.55
CA MET A 70 -18.17 -8.01 -15.82
C MET A 70 -17.64 -9.32 -16.40
N ARG A 71 -17.46 -10.38 -15.61
CA ARG A 71 -17.15 -11.72 -16.13
C ARG A 71 -18.38 -12.55 -16.47
N ARG A 72 -19.55 -12.17 -15.94
CA ARG A 72 -20.82 -12.90 -16.12
C ARG A 72 -21.65 -12.38 -17.29
N LEU A 73 -21.46 -11.12 -17.68
CA LEU A 73 -22.08 -10.55 -18.87
C LEU A 73 -21.74 -11.40 -20.10
N PRO A 74 -22.73 -11.84 -20.90
CA PRO A 74 -22.47 -12.49 -22.20
C PRO A 74 -21.65 -11.59 -23.12
N THR A 75 -20.90 -12.19 -24.03
CA THR A 75 -20.06 -11.45 -24.98
C THR A 75 -20.88 -10.51 -25.84
N ASP A 76 -22.07 -10.93 -26.28
CA ASP A 76 -22.94 -10.13 -27.16
C ASP A 76 -23.43 -8.85 -26.48
N ILE A 77 -23.85 -8.97 -25.22
CA ILE A 77 -24.28 -7.80 -24.41
C ILE A 77 -23.11 -6.84 -24.18
N LEU A 78 -21.92 -7.38 -23.93
CA LEU A 78 -20.73 -6.55 -23.74
C LEU A 78 -20.33 -5.82 -25.04
N GLY A 79 -20.45 -6.50 -26.19
CA GLY A 79 -20.22 -5.90 -27.51
C GLY A 79 -21.23 -4.80 -27.84
N GLU A 80 -22.50 -4.99 -27.49
CA GLU A 80 -23.54 -3.96 -27.64
C GLU A 80 -23.21 -2.73 -26.77
N ILE A 81 -22.82 -2.93 -25.51
CA ILE A 81 -22.38 -1.84 -24.63
C ILE A 81 -21.19 -1.07 -25.25
N PHE A 82 -20.22 -1.77 -25.83
CA PHE A 82 -19.08 -1.14 -26.50
C PHE A 82 -19.53 -0.31 -27.71
N SER A 83 -20.42 -0.84 -28.54
CA SER A 83 -20.97 -0.14 -29.71
C SER A 83 -21.69 1.16 -29.30
N GLN A 84 -22.53 1.09 -28.27
CA GLN A 84 -23.24 2.25 -27.74
C GLN A 84 -22.30 3.29 -27.14
N TYR A 85 -21.28 2.86 -26.38
CA TYR A 85 -20.28 3.75 -25.80
C TYR A 85 -19.46 4.47 -26.89
N LEU A 86 -19.00 3.74 -27.90
CA LEU A 86 -18.25 4.31 -29.03
C LEU A 86 -19.12 5.30 -29.82
N SER A 87 -20.37 4.94 -30.11
CA SER A 87 -21.32 5.80 -30.80
C SER A 87 -21.58 7.11 -30.04
N ALA A 88 -21.73 7.04 -28.70
CA ALA A 88 -21.89 8.23 -27.86
C ALA A 88 -20.62 9.08 -27.76
N SER A 89 -19.44 8.47 -27.89
CA SER A 89 -18.15 9.15 -27.84
C SER A 89 -17.73 9.82 -29.17
N ARG A 90 -18.45 9.54 -30.26
CA ARG A 90 -18.26 10.22 -31.55
C ARG A 90 -18.88 11.61 -31.46
N SER A 91 -18.02 12.63 -31.34
CA SER A 91 -18.45 14.02 -31.50
C SER A 91 -18.77 14.30 -32.98
N PRO A 92 -19.81 15.07 -33.32
CA PRO A 92 -20.07 15.48 -34.70
C PRO A 92 -18.92 16.29 -35.33
N PHE A 93 -17.96 16.74 -34.52
CA PHE A 93 -16.78 17.50 -34.95
C PHE A 93 -15.49 16.67 -35.00
N HIS A 94 -15.50 15.42 -34.54
CA HIS A 94 -14.34 14.54 -34.55
C HIS A 94 -14.71 13.18 -35.15
N SER A 95 -14.18 12.90 -36.33
CA SER A 95 -14.26 11.59 -36.98
C SER A 95 -13.44 10.59 -36.17
N GLU A 96 -14.15 9.82 -35.35
CA GLU A 96 -13.66 8.74 -34.49
C GLU A 96 -12.71 9.22 -33.39
N SER A 97 -12.96 8.79 -32.14
CA SER A 97 -12.01 9.02 -31.05
C SER A 97 -11.25 7.71 -30.81
N PRO A 98 -10.00 7.57 -31.32
CA PRO A 98 -9.12 6.44 -30.98
C PRO A 98 -8.97 6.25 -29.47
N GLU A 99 -9.19 7.31 -28.70
CA GLU A 99 -9.18 7.34 -27.24
C GLU A 99 -10.28 6.46 -26.63
N ALA A 100 -11.50 6.46 -27.17
CA ALA A 100 -12.61 5.67 -26.61
C ALA A 100 -12.38 4.16 -26.79
N LEU A 101 -11.90 3.74 -27.97
CA LEU A 101 -11.46 2.36 -28.20
C LEU A 101 -10.29 1.98 -27.28
N SER A 102 -9.33 2.89 -27.10
CA SER A 102 -8.19 2.69 -26.21
C SER A 102 -8.63 2.51 -24.74
N HIS A 103 -9.66 3.23 -24.30
CA HIS A 103 -10.26 3.03 -22.97
C HIS A 103 -10.83 1.62 -22.82
N LEU A 104 -11.64 1.15 -23.78
CA LEU A 104 -12.24 -0.19 -23.75
C LEU A 104 -11.17 -1.29 -23.74
N VAL A 105 -10.19 -1.19 -24.62
CA VAL A 105 -9.09 -2.15 -24.74
C VAL A 105 -8.15 -2.11 -23.53
N GLY A 106 -8.11 -0.99 -22.79
CA GLY A 106 -7.32 -0.80 -21.58
C GLY A 106 -7.89 -1.48 -20.32
N VAL A 107 -9.21 -1.73 -20.25
CA VAL A 107 -9.87 -2.18 -19.01
C VAL A 107 -9.39 -3.56 -18.54
N CYS A 108 -9.48 -4.58 -19.39
CA CYS A 108 -9.00 -5.93 -19.05
C CYS A 108 -8.79 -6.81 -20.29
N LYS A 109 -8.13 -7.97 -20.12
CA LYS A 109 -7.87 -8.93 -21.21
C LYS A 109 -9.16 -9.36 -21.93
N ARG A 110 -10.27 -9.56 -21.20
CA ARG A 110 -11.56 -9.96 -21.78
C ARG A 110 -12.13 -8.87 -22.69
N TRP A 111 -12.14 -7.62 -22.21
CA TRP A 111 -12.64 -6.47 -22.96
C TRP A 111 -11.83 -6.25 -24.23
N ARG A 112 -10.50 -6.30 -24.13
CA ARG A 112 -9.59 -6.29 -25.27
C ARG A 112 -9.90 -7.39 -26.29
N THR A 113 -10.08 -8.62 -25.83
CA THR A 113 -10.37 -9.76 -26.71
C THR A 113 -11.68 -9.54 -27.47
N ILE A 114 -12.73 -9.09 -26.78
CA ILE A 114 -14.04 -8.83 -27.38
C ILE A 114 -13.98 -7.65 -28.34
N ALA A 115 -13.33 -6.54 -27.94
CA ALA A 115 -13.20 -5.36 -28.78
C ALA A 115 -12.40 -5.61 -30.07
N LEU A 116 -11.32 -6.40 -30.00
CA LEU A 116 -10.53 -6.78 -31.18
C LEU A 116 -11.24 -7.83 -32.06
N ALA A 117 -12.11 -8.66 -31.49
CA ALA A 117 -12.85 -9.68 -32.23
C ALA A 117 -14.14 -9.17 -32.87
N SER A 118 -14.58 -7.94 -32.57
CA SER A 118 -15.75 -7.31 -33.17
C SER A 118 -15.33 -6.33 -34.27
N PRO A 119 -15.47 -6.70 -35.56
CA PRO A 119 -15.12 -5.82 -36.68
C PRO A 119 -15.95 -4.54 -36.71
N LEU A 120 -17.17 -4.56 -36.14
CA LEU A 120 -18.10 -3.42 -36.10
C LEU A 120 -17.63 -2.27 -35.18
N LEU A 121 -16.58 -2.47 -34.39
CA LEU A 121 -16.03 -1.45 -33.49
C LEU A 121 -14.83 -0.69 -34.10
N TRP A 122 -14.35 -1.12 -35.28
CA TRP A 122 -13.25 -0.52 -36.05
C TRP A 122 -13.77 0.03 -37.37
#